data_AF-A0A2D4TRM0-F1
#
_entry.id   AF-A0A2D4TRM0-F1
#
_cell.length_a   1.000
_cell.length_b   1.000
_cell.length_c   1.000
_cell.angle_alpha   90.00
_cell.angle_beta   90.00
_cell.angle_gamma   90.00
#
_symmetry.space_group_name_H-M   'P 1'
#
loop_
_entity.id
_entity.type
_entity.pdbx_description
1 polymer ?
#
loop_
_entity_poly.entity_id
_entity_poly.type
_entity_poly.pdbx_seq_one_letter_code
_entity_poly.pdbx_strand_id
1 'polypeptide(L)'
;MTADGFWAGREHFTSEELGEVVVTDTAKDITFWKYDEGKILREVEAYLSSTYNGHYVGEESKVQTLDLIDSIGDAEAFCRSNAIKYLSRFGKKDGKNPKDLLKVIHYAFLLYHFSDLPFTEDAVETFSPTGR
;
A
#
# COMPACT_ATOMS: atom_id res chain seq x y z
N MET A 1 -23.68 -45.54 -5.08
CA MET A 1 -22.23 -45.52 -4.81
C MET A 1 -21.77 -44.08 -5.13
N THR A 2 -21.92 -43.14 -4.20
CA THR A 2 -20.92 -42.68 -3.21
C THR A 2 -19.69 -42.02 -3.84
N ALA A 3 -19.70 -40.69 -3.75
CA ALA A 3 -18.69 -39.79 -3.16
C ALA A 3 -17.20 -39.80 -3.61
N ASP A 4 -16.72 -38.55 -3.74
CA ASP A 4 -15.37 -38.01 -3.45
C ASP A 4 -14.28 -37.92 -4.53
N GLY A 5 -13.67 -36.72 -4.60
CA GLY A 5 -12.41 -36.41 -5.30
C GLY A 5 -12.45 -35.06 -6.05
N PHE A 6 -12.29 -33.92 -5.37
CA PHE A 6 -11.00 -33.21 -5.16
C PHE A 6 -10.43 -32.53 -6.44
N TRP A 7 -10.59 -31.21 -6.50
CA TRP A 7 -9.80 -30.18 -7.20
C TRP A 7 -9.02 -30.52 -8.48
N ALA A 8 -9.38 -29.90 -9.62
CA ALA A 8 -8.42 -29.28 -10.55
C ALA A 8 -9.16 -28.49 -11.64
N GLY A 9 -8.87 -27.20 -11.79
CA GLY A 9 -9.38 -26.41 -12.91
C GLY A 9 -9.27 -24.90 -12.72
N ARG A 10 -8.08 -24.40 -12.34
CA ARG A 10 -7.76 -22.98 -12.50
C ARG A 10 -7.56 -22.75 -14.00
N GLU A 11 -8.49 -22.06 -14.63
CA GLU A 11 -8.40 -21.72 -16.05
C GLU A 11 -7.16 -20.86 -16.31
N HIS A 12 -6.46 -21.22 -17.40
CA HIS A 12 -5.28 -20.53 -17.91
C HIS A 12 -5.73 -19.19 -18.47
N PHE A 13 -5.44 -18.10 -17.76
CA PHE A 13 -5.52 -16.76 -18.33
C PHE A 13 -4.39 -16.57 -19.34
N THR A 14 -4.71 -16.15 -20.56
CA THR A 14 -3.74 -15.85 -21.61
C THR A 14 -3.06 -14.50 -21.31
N SER A 15 -1.83 -14.35 -21.81
CA SER A 15 -1.00 -13.15 -21.67
C SER A 15 -1.65 -11.85 -22.20
N GLU A 16 -2.81 -11.93 -22.85
CA GLU A 16 -3.48 -10.83 -23.53
C GLU A 16 -4.55 -10.14 -22.67
N GLU A 17 -4.91 -10.69 -21.49
CA GLU A 17 -5.88 -10.05 -20.56
C GLU A 17 -5.23 -9.27 -19.40
N LEU A 18 -3.89 -9.23 -19.34
CA LEU A 18 -3.17 -8.32 -18.47
C LEU A 18 -2.74 -7.11 -19.30
N GLY A 19 -3.54 -6.04 -19.24
CA GLY A 19 -3.19 -4.76 -19.85
C GLY A 19 -1.76 -4.37 -19.49
N GLU A 20 -0.97 -4.06 -20.51
CA GLU A 20 0.43 -3.68 -20.40
C GLU A 20 0.54 -2.39 -19.59
N VAL A 21 0.94 -2.48 -18.31
CA VAL A 21 1.37 -1.31 -17.55
C VAL A 21 2.76 -0.96 -18.04
N VAL A 22 2.82 -0.12 -19.07
CA VAL A 22 4.06 0.48 -19.56
C VAL A 22 4.56 1.47 -18.50
N VAL A 23 5.37 0.96 -17.57
CA VAL A 23 6.20 1.80 -16.69
C VAL A 23 7.37 2.29 -17.55
N THR A 24 7.30 3.54 -18.02
CA THR A 24 8.35 4.10 -18.86
C THR A 24 9.66 4.23 -18.08
N ASP A 25 10.71 3.66 -18.64
CA ASP A 25 12.09 3.65 -18.14
C ASP A 25 12.64 5.05 -17.85
N THR A 26 12.95 5.32 -16.59
CA THR A 26 14.17 6.07 -16.30
C THR A 26 15.26 5.06 -15.96
N ALA A 27 16.14 4.80 -16.93
CA ALA A 27 17.34 3.97 -16.81
C ALA A 27 18.36 4.44 -15.72
N LYS A 28 17.94 5.34 -14.81
CA LYS A 28 18.72 5.82 -13.67
C LYS A 28 18.75 4.80 -12.52
N ASP A 29 17.83 3.84 -12.50
CA ASP A 29 17.54 3.04 -11.30
C ASP A 29 18.36 1.76 -11.10
N ILE A 30 19.08 1.24 -12.11
CA ILE A 30 19.80 -0.04 -11.92
C ILE A 30 21.03 0.12 -11.00
N THR A 31 21.58 1.34 -10.86
CA THR A 31 22.81 1.58 -10.08
C THR A 31 22.75 2.74 -9.09
N PHE A 32 21.65 3.49 -9.00
CA PHE A 32 21.57 4.66 -8.10
C PHE A 32 21.37 4.26 -6.63
N TRP A 33 20.53 3.26 -6.39
CA TRP A 33 20.13 2.83 -5.07
C TRP A 33 20.97 1.63 -4.60
N LYS A 34 21.75 1.80 -3.54
CA LYS A 34 22.71 0.78 -3.05
C LYS A 34 22.02 -0.37 -2.31
N TYR A 35 20.90 -0.11 -1.66
CA TYR A 35 20.18 -1.03 -0.78
C TYR A 35 18.82 -1.41 -1.36
N ASP A 36 18.73 -1.46 -2.70
CA ASP A 36 17.49 -1.77 -3.43
C ASP A 36 16.33 -0.80 -3.14
N GLU A 37 16.61 0.44 -2.71
CA GLU A 37 15.58 1.41 -2.32
C GLU A 37 14.58 1.66 -3.45
N GLY A 38 15.05 1.72 -4.70
CA GLY A 38 14.16 1.83 -5.87
C GLY A 38 13.16 0.68 -5.98
N LYS A 39 13.57 -0.57 -5.68
CA LYS A 39 12.66 -1.73 -5.68
C LYS A 39 11.66 -1.65 -4.54
N ILE A 40 12.13 -1.26 -3.36
CA ILE A 40 11.29 -1.09 -2.16
C ILE A 40 10.24 0.00 -2.40
N LEU A 41 10.62 1.13 -3.01
CA LEU A 41 9.70 2.21 -3.34
C LEU A 41 8.57 1.74 -4.25
N ARG A 42 8.88 0.96 -5.30
CA ARG A 42 7.84 0.40 -6.19
C ARG A 42 6.91 -0.58 -5.47
N GLU A 43 7.45 -1.41 -4.58
CA GLU A 43 6.63 -2.33 -3.77
C GLU A 43 5.68 -1.55 -2.84
N VAL A 44 6.18 -0.47 -2.21
CA VAL A 44 5.38 0.41 -1.37
C VAL A 44 4.29 1.10 -2.18
N GLU A 45 4.61 1.64 -3.35
CA GLU A 45 3.64 2.30 -4.24
C GLU A 45 2.51 1.35 -4.66
N ALA A 46 2.86 0.13 -5.08
CA ALA A 46 1.90 -0.90 -5.44
C ALA A 46 1.01 -1.28 -4.24
N TYR A 47 1.62 -1.43 -3.05
CA TYR A 47 0.87 -1.71 -1.82
C TYR A 47 -0.08 -0.57 -1.45
N LEU A 48 0.38 0.68 -1.42
CA LEU A 48 -0.44 1.86 -1.11
C LEU A 48 -1.63 1.96 -2.07
N SER A 49 -1.39 1.80 -3.37
CA SER A 49 -2.45 1.80 -4.38
C SER A 49 -3.53 0.75 -4.10
N SER A 50 -3.12 -0.45 -3.67
CA SER A 50 -4.06 -1.52 -3.33
C SER A 50 -4.93 -1.22 -2.11
N THR A 51 -4.47 -0.38 -1.17
CA THR A 51 -5.22 -0.05 0.06
C THR A 51 -6.47 0.79 -0.20
N TYR A 52 -6.47 1.60 -1.26
CA TYR A 52 -7.63 2.39 -1.64
C TYR A 52 -8.82 1.53 -2.07
N ASN A 53 -8.61 0.27 -2.45
CA ASN A 53 -9.70 -0.64 -2.82
C ASN A 53 -10.40 -1.31 -1.61
N GLY A 54 -9.90 -1.11 -0.38
CA GLY A 54 -10.31 -1.91 0.79
C GLY A 54 -10.89 -1.13 1.99
N HIS A 55 -10.99 0.20 1.94
CA HIS A 55 -11.21 1.03 3.15
C HIS A 55 -12.40 1.99 3.10
N TYR A 56 -13.38 1.77 2.23
CA TYR A 56 -14.58 2.61 2.14
C TYR A 56 -15.69 2.18 3.10
N VAL A 57 -16.38 3.16 3.67
CA VAL A 57 -17.58 2.98 4.51
C VAL A 57 -18.78 2.88 3.58
N GLY A 58 -19.25 1.66 3.32
CA GLY A 58 -20.37 1.36 2.43
C GLY A 58 -19.98 1.29 0.94
N GLU A 59 -20.67 0.46 0.16
CA GLU A 59 -20.36 0.27 -1.28
C GLU A 59 -20.60 1.54 -2.12
N GLU A 60 -21.48 2.45 -1.66
CA GLU A 60 -21.83 3.69 -2.37
C GLU A 60 -21.13 4.95 -1.83
N SER A 61 -20.48 4.88 -0.66
CA SER A 61 -19.89 6.06 -0.03
C SER A 61 -18.39 6.12 -0.24
N LYS A 62 -17.91 7.30 -0.66
CA LYS A 62 -16.48 7.60 -0.86
C LYS A 62 -15.75 7.93 0.44
N VAL A 63 -16.40 7.77 1.60
CA VAL A 63 -15.83 8.10 2.92
C VAL A 63 -14.98 6.93 3.41
N GLN A 64 -13.72 7.18 3.72
CA GLN A 64 -12.84 6.20 4.35
C GLN A 64 -13.00 6.22 5.87
N THR A 65 -12.70 5.09 6.52
CA THR A 65 -12.67 5.04 8.00
C THR A 65 -11.71 6.08 8.60
N LEU A 66 -10.60 6.38 7.92
CA LEU A 66 -9.66 7.40 8.38
C LEU A 66 -10.27 8.81 8.37
N ASP A 67 -11.14 9.14 7.40
CA ASP A 67 -11.84 10.43 7.36
C ASP A 67 -12.72 10.61 8.61
N LEU A 68 -13.35 9.52 9.07
CA LEU A 68 -14.15 9.53 10.29
C LEU A 68 -13.27 9.71 11.55
N ILE A 69 -12.12 9.05 11.60
CA ILE A 69 -11.16 9.19 12.71
C ILE A 69 -10.56 10.60 12.75
N ASP A 70 -10.29 11.18 11.58
CA ASP A 70 -9.79 12.54 11.45
C ASP A 70 -10.84 13.58 11.87
N SER A 71 -12.12 13.35 11.54
CA SER A 71 -13.21 14.24 11.95
C SER A 71 -13.35 14.43 13.47
N ILE A 72 -12.78 13.53 14.28
CA ILE A 72 -12.74 13.62 15.74
C ILE A 72 -11.35 14.03 16.29
N GLY A 73 -10.38 14.32 15.42
CA GLY A 73 -9.04 14.78 15.77
C GLY A 73 -8.08 13.69 16.26
N ASP A 74 -8.34 12.41 15.94
CA ASP A 74 -7.55 11.28 16.46
C ASP A 74 -6.66 10.60 15.41
N ALA A 75 -6.66 11.09 14.16
CA ALA A 75 -5.97 10.45 13.05
C ALA A 75 -4.44 10.34 13.25
N GLU A 76 -3.80 11.40 13.74
CA GLU A 76 -2.36 11.40 14.00
C GLU A 76 -1.95 10.34 15.05
N ALA A 77 -2.63 10.34 16.20
CA ALA A 77 -2.36 9.39 17.28
C ALA A 77 -2.66 7.95 16.86
N PHE A 78 -3.73 7.75 16.09
CA PHE A 78 -4.11 6.47 15.51
C PHE A 78 -3.03 5.93 14.56
N CYS A 79 -2.54 6.76 13.63
CA CYS A 79 -1.51 6.36 12.66
C CYS A 79 -0.19 6.00 13.35
N ARG A 80 0.26 6.84 14.30
CA ARG A 80 1.47 6.59 15.09
C ARG A 80 1.38 5.26 15.87
N SER A 81 0.26 5.01 16.54
CA SER A 81 0.05 3.79 17.32
C SER A 81 0.03 2.53 16.43
N ASN A 82 -0.56 2.62 15.24
CA ASN A 82 -0.55 1.53 14.28
C ASN A 82 0.83 1.24 13.70
N ALA A 83 1.63 2.27 13.38
CA ALA A 83 3.02 2.10 12.96
C ALA A 83 3.83 1.34 14.03
N ILE A 84 3.73 1.74 15.30
CA ILE A 84 4.38 1.06 16.43
C ILE A 84 3.91 -0.39 16.55
N LYS A 85 2.59 -0.65 16.39
CA LYS A 85 2.01 -2.00 16.45
C LYS A 85 2.61 -2.92 15.39
N TYR A 86 2.71 -2.50 14.13
CA TYR A 86 3.25 -3.36 13.07
C TYR A 86 4.77 -3.51 13.18
N LEU A 87 5.47 -2.47 13.61
CA LEU A 87 6.91 -2.55 13.88
C LEU A 87 7.22 -3.58 14.98
N SER A 88 6.41 -3.58 16.05
CA SER A 88 6.57 -4.50 17.17
C SER A 88 6.09 -5.94 16.88
N ARG A 89 5.31 -6.15 15.81
CA ARG A 89 4.96 -7.49 15.29
C ARG A 89 6.08 -8.11 14.46
N PHE A 90 6.81 -7.32 13.69
CA PHE A 90 7.83 -7.82 12.78
C PHE A 90 8.90 -8.64 13.51
N GLY A 91 9.17 -9.85 13.04
CA GLY A 91 10.09 -10.80 13.68
C GLY A 91 9.50 -11.55 14.88
N LYS A 92 8.26 -11.25 15.29
CA LYS A 92 7.55 -11.95 16.38
C LYS A 92 6.34 -12.70 15.86
N LYS A 93 5.33 -11.97 15.38
CA LYS A 93 4.10 -12.56 14.84
C LYS A 93 4.31 -12.86 13.37
N ASP A 94 4.13 -14.12 12.99
CA ASP A 94 4.34 -14.61 11.62
C ASP A 94 5.79 -14.40 11.10
N GLY A 95 6.76 -14.32 12.02
CA GLY A 95 8.18 -14.16 11.69
C GLY A 95 8.51 -12.84 10.98
N LYS A 96 9.36 -12.90 9.96
CA LYS A 96 9.74 -11.73 9.15
C LYS A 96 8.73 -11.48 8.02
N ASN A 97 7.48 -11.24 8.38
CA ASN A 97 6.41 -11.00 7.41
C ASN A 97 6.58 -9.62 6.72
N PRO A 98 6.77 -9.56 5.38
CA PRO A 98 6.93 -8.29 4.65
C PRO A 98 5.73 -7.35 4.81
N LYS A 99 4.52 -7.91 4.99
CA LYS A 99 3.30 -7.11 5.16
C LYS A 99 3.32 -6.26 6.43
N ASP A 100 4.06 -6.65 7.46
CA ASP A 100 4.21 -5.82 8.65
C ASP A 100 5.02 -4.56 8.33
N LEU A 101 6.11 -4.67 7.56
CA LEU A 101 6.90 -3.51 7.15
C LEU A 101 6.14 -2.61 6.16
N LEU A 102 5.40 -3.19 5.21
CA LEU A 102 4.54 -2.41 4.31
C LEU A 102 3.47 -1.62 5.07
N LYS A 103 2.90 -2.21 6.13
CA LYS A 103 1.96 -1.51 7.01
C LYS A 103 2.64 -0.42 7.84
N VAL A 104 3.85 -0.64 8.33
CA VAL A 104 4.63 0.41 9.01
C VAL A 104 4.80 1.61 8.08
N ILE A 105 5.25 1.39 6.85
CA ILE A 105 5.46 2.46 5.87
C ILE A 105 4.14 3.16 5.55
N HIS A 106 3.07 2.42 5.30
CA HIS A 106 1.74 3.00 5.04
C HIS A 106 1.24 3.91 6.18
N TYR A 107 1.34 3.46 7.43
CA TYR A 107 0.96 4.31 8.57
C TYR A 107 1.92 5.48 8.78
N ALA A 108 3.17 5.40 8.34
CA ALA A 108 4.09 6.54 8.34
C ALA A 108 3.71 7.60 7.30
N PHE A 109 3.27 7.19 6.09
CA PHE A 109 2.72 8.11 5.08
C PHE A 109 1.46 8.81 5.59
N LEU A 110 0.51 8.04 6.15
CA LEU A 110 -0.70 8.62 6.74
C LEU A 110 -0.40 9.53 7.92
N LEU A 111 0.55 9.16 8.78
CA LEU A 111 1.01 10.02 9.87
C LEU A 111 1.57 11.35 9.34
N TYR A 112 2.40 11.30 8.29
CA TYR A 112 2.92 12.52 7.68
C TYR A 112 1.79 13.41 7.13
N HIS A 113 0.80 12.81 6.48
CA HIS A 113 -0.39 13.53 5.97
C HIS A 113 -1.17 14.21 7.10
N PHE A 114 -1.55 13.47 8.14
CA PHE A 114 -2.35 14.01 9.26
C PHE A 114 -1.55 14.86 10.26
N SER A 115 -0.23 14.98 10.09
CA SER A 115 0.60 15.89 10.89
C SER A 115 0.73 17.30 10.29
N ASP A 116 0.09 17.56 9.14
CA ASP A 116 0.09 18.86 8.46
C ASP A 116 1.49 19.47 8.28
N LEU A 117 2.49 18.62 8.01
CA LEU A 117 3.88 19.05 7.85
C LEU A 117 4.10 19.67 6.46
N PRO A 118 5.00 20.67 6.34
CA PRO A 118 5.30 21.28 5.06
C PRO A 118 6.09 20.32 4.15
N PHE A 119 5.70 20.26 2.87
CA PHE A 119 6.48 19.62 1.82
C PHE A 119 7.63 20.51 1.35
N THR A 120 8.69 19.90 0.82
CA THR A 120 9.78 20.62 0.14
C THR A 120 9.34 21.05 -1.27
N GLU A 121 10.00 22.07 -1.85
CA GLU A 121 9.62 22.61 -3.16
C GLU A 121 9.74 21.59 -4.31
N ASP A 122 10.63 20.61 -4.16
CA ASP A 122 10.89 19.53 -5.12
C ASP A 122 9.97 18.31 -4.94
N ALA A 123 9.19 18.24 -3.87
CA ALA A 123 8.23 17.17 -3.61
C ALA A 123 6.95 17.37 -4.44
N VAL A 124 7.05 17.15 -5.74
CA VAL A 124 5.92 17.20 -6.68
C VAL A 124 5.32 15.81 -6.90
N GLU A 125 3.99 15.75 -7.00
CA GLU A 125 3.32 14.52 -7.42
C GLU A 125 3.71 14.17 -8.86
N THR A 126 4.28 12.99 -9.04
CA THR A 126 4.76 12.55 -10.36
C THR A 126 3.68 11.88 -11.19
N PHE A 127 2.62 11.33 -10.56
CA PHE A 127 1.41 10.85 -11.23
C PHE A 127 0.31 10.56 -10.18
N SER A 128 -0.86 11.21 -10.29
CA SER A 128 -2.08 10.82 -9.55
C SER A 128 -3.04 10.15 -10.53
N PRO A 129 -3.18 8.80 -10.52
CA PRO A 129 -4.16 8.12 -11.38
C PRO A 129 -5.61 8.48 -11.04
N THR A 130 -5.85 9.04 -9.86
CA THR A 130 -7.18 9.32 -9.32
C THR A 130 -7.64 10.76 -9.52
N GLY A 131 -6.78 11.66 -10.01
CA GLY A 131 -7.15 13.02 -10.39
C GLY A 131 -7.88 13.80 -9.28
N ARG A 132 -7.56 13.53 -8.02
CA ARG A 132 -8.02 14.30 -6.85
C ARG A 132 -6.82 14.92 -6.18
#